data_AF-A0AAI9CY53-F1
#
_entry.id   AF-A0AAI9CY53-F1
#
_cell.length_a   1.000
_cell.length_b   1.000
_cell.length_c   1.000
_cell.angle_alpha   90.00
_cell.angle_beta   90.00
_cell.angle_gamma   90.00
#
_symmetry.space_group_name_H-M   'P 1'
#
loop_
_entity.id
_entity.type
_entity.pdbx_description
1 polymer ?
#
loop_
_entity_poly.entity_id
_entity_poly.type
_entity_poly.pdbx_seq_one_letter_code
_entity_poly.pdbx_strand_id
1 'polypeptide(L)'
;MDSIFSFILKLIEALKPKFYNKITWLIVVSGLSLMSTPLWITVVNAVFERAFELSLTNGSDAAWGFALCCLGLIYHLVNSGLYEMALSVDTKAKAEKRDKHDLEVFKGLNEAMSEDYLNNLISWVRTGDSLHWDDYGKLKRFIDQASSSTNSFLNSELSGTTLQLGQSLSNFTSFVDEHFDEYPYGQTVTNFKMCLAPQLNCDRAGSWEDSAEYGELAREMVDITEAIVQSYSGWRKSIKKNLYI
;
A
#
# COMPACT_ATOMS: atom_id res chain seq x y z
N MET A 1 0.94 31.07 3.30
CA MET A 1 0.24 30.74 2.02
C MET A 1 -0.68 29.53 2.21
N ASP A 2 -0.33 28.59 3.07
CA ASP A 2 -1.08 27.34 3.34
C ASP A 2 -2.46 27.52 4.02
N SER A 3 -2.64 28.59 4.80
CA SER A 3 -3.92 28.85 5.50
C SER A 3 -5.07 29.16 4.53
N ILE A 4 -4.84 30.01 3.54
CA ILE A 4 -5.85 30.40 2.53
C ILE A 4 -6.19 29.19 1.66
N PHE A 5 -5.19 28.41 1.26
CA PHE A 5 -5.40 27.22 0.44
C PHE A 5 -6.21 26.15 1.21
N SER A 6 -5.94 25.97 2.51
CA SER A 6 -6.73 25.07 3.38
C SER A 6 -8.17 25.54 3.58
N PHE A 7 -8.39 26.86 3.65
CA PHE A 7 -9.73 27.43 3.77
C PHE A 7 -10.53 27.26 2.48
N ILE A 8 -9.90 27.49 1.33
CA ILE A 8 -10.49 27.25 0.01
C ILE A 8 -10.85 25.77 -0.17
N LEU A 9 -9.95 24.84 0.20
CA LEU A 9 -10.23 23.40 0.17
C LEU A 9 -11.41 23.01 1.06
N LYS A 10 -11.47 23.51 2.29
CA LYS A 10 -12.61 23.27 3.20
C LYS A 10 -13.90 23.90 2.68
N LEU A 11 -13.83 25.06 2.04
CA LEU A 11 -14.99 25.72 1.44
C LEU A 11 -15.53 24.92 0.25
N ILE A 12 -14.63 24.38 -0.59
CA ILE A 12 -14.94 23.48 -1.71
C ILE A 12 -15.53 22.15 -1.20
N GLU A 13 -15.00 21.59 -0.11
CA GLU A 13 -15.59 20.39 0.53
C GLU A 13 -16.97 20.66 1.15
N ALA A 14 -17.16 21.84 1.77
CA ALA A 14 -18.42 22.26 2.39
C ALA A 14 -19.52 22.51 1.34
N LEU A 15 -19.15 23.09 0.19
CA LEU A 15 -20.00 23.23 -0.98
C LEU A 15 -20.01 21.93 -1.79
N LYS A 16 -20.46 20.82 -1.19
CA LYS A 16 -20.55 19.51 -1.86
C LYS A 16 -21.08 19.60 -3.31
N PRO A 17 -20.63 18.71 -4.22
CA PRO A 17 -20.91 18.74 -5.67
C PRO A 17 -22.40 18.84 -6.05
N LYS A 18 -23.32 18.40 -5.18
CA LYS A 18 -24.78 18.52 -5.37
C LYS A 18 -25.27 19.97 -5.40
N PHE A 19 -24.57 20.91 -4.77
CA PHE A 19 -24.97 22.33 -4.72
C PHE A 19 -24.48 23.10 -5.95
N TYR A 20 -23.26 22.82 -6.41
CA TYR A 20 -22.71 23.43 -7.63
C TYR A 20 -23.49 23.05 -8.88
N ASN A 21 -23.87 21.78 -9.02
CA ASN A 21 -24.64 21.34 -10.17
C ASN A 21 -26.00 22.06 -10.26
N LYS A 22 -26.61 22.39 -9.11
CA LYS A 22 -27.85 23.19 -9.05
C LYS A 22 -27.63 24.65 -9.42
N ILE A 23 -26.52 25.26 -8.99
CA ILE A 23 -26.18 26.65 -9.34
C ILE A 23 -25.85 26.76 -10.83
N THR A 24 -25.03 25.86 -11.38
CA THR A 24 -24.75 25.78 -12.82
C THR A 24 -26.03 25.60 -13.61
N TRP A 25 -26.91 24.70 -13.19
CA TRP A 25 -28.20 24.49 -13.85
C TRP A 25 -29.07 25.75 -13.82
N LEU A 26 -29.16 26.43 -12.67
CA LEU A 26 -29.91 27.67 -12.52
C LEU A 26 -29.36 28.79 -13.42
N ILE A 27 -28.04 28.94 -13.52
CA ILE A 27 -27.39 29.94 -14.39
C ILE A 27 -27.62 29.60 -15.87
N VAL A 28 -27.43 28.35 -16.27
CA VAL A 28 -27.60 27.92 -17.67
C VAL A 28 -29.07 27.99 -18.10
N VAL A 29 -30.02 27.59 -17.25
CA VAL A 29 -31.46 27.71 -17.52
C VAL A 29 -31.88 29.17 -17.58
N SER A 30 -31.34 30.04 -16.72
CA SER A 30 -31.62 31.48 -16.80
C SER A 30 -31.04 32.12 -18.07
N GLY A 31 -29.83 31.71 -18.48
CA GLY A 31 -29.22 32.13 -19.74
C GLY A 31 -30.03 31.66 -20.96
N LEU A 32 -30.44 30.39 -20.98
CA LEU A 32 -31.35 29.85 -22.00
C LEU A 32 -32.69 30.57 -22.02
N SER A 33 -33.25 30.92 -20.85
CA SER A 33 -34.50 31.67 -20.73
C SER A 33 -34.40 33.09 -21.27
N LEU A 34 -33.23 33.74 -21.15
CA LEU A 34 -32.95 35.06 -21.72
C LEU A 34 -32.74 34.99 -23.25
N MET A 35 -32.16 33.90 -23.75
CA MET A 35 -32.00 33.65 -25.19
C MET A 35 -33.31 33.23 -25.87
N SER A 36 -34.20 32.57 -25.14
CA SER A 36 -35.57 32.32 -25.58
C SER A 36 -36.36 33.62 -25.44
N THR A 37 -36.23 34.52 -26.41
CA THR A 37 -37.13 35.65 -26.56
C THR A 37 -38.56 35.12 -26.48
N PRO A 38 -39.39 35.59 -25.53
CA PRO A 38 -40.77 35.18 -25.48
C PRO A 38 -41.43 35.67 -26.78
N LEU A 39 -41.99 34.77 -27.58
CA LEU A 39 -42.66 35.10 -28.85
C LEU A 39 -43.72 36.21 -28.67
N TRP A 40 -44.28 36.35 -27.46
CA TRP A 40 -45.22 37.42 -27.13
C TRP A 40 -44.56 38.81 -27.02
N ILE A 41 -43.28 38.92 -26.66
CA ILE A 41 -42.53 40.20 -26.63
C ILE A 41 -42.32 40.71 -28.06
N THR A 42 -42.11 39.82 -29.04
CA THR A 42 -42.00 40.20 -30.46
C THR A 42 -43.33 40.78 -30.98
N VAL A 43 -44.46 40.20 -30.56
CA VAL A 43 -45.81 40.71 -30.89
C VAL A 43 -46.06 42.05 -30.21
N VAL A 44 -45.69 42.21 -28.94
CA VAL A 44 -45.85 43.47 -28.20
C VAL A 44 -44.95 44.57 -28.77
N ASN A 45 -43.70 44.28 -29.13
CA ASN A 45 -42.81 45.22 -29.81
C ASN A 45 -43.36 45.65 -31.17
N ALA A 46 -43.86 44.72 -31.99
CA ALA A 46 -44.45 45.06 -33.28
C ALA A 46 -45.70 45.93 -33.16
N VAL A 47 -46.46 45.80 -32.07
CA VAL A 47 -47.62 46.65 -31.76
C VAL A 47 -47.19 48.01 -31.21
N PHE A 48 -46.18 48.07 -30.35
CA PHE A 48 -45.67 49.30 -29.75
C PHE A 48 -44.84 50.16 -30.71
N GLU A 49 -44.00 49.57 -31.57
CA GLU A 49 -43.28 50.29 -32.62
C GLU A 49 -44.25 50.95 -33.61
N ARG A 50 -45.37 50.28 -33.91
CA ARG A 50 -46.36 50.75 -34.87
C ARG A 50 -47.31 51.80 -34.29
N ALA A 51 -47.51 51.84 -32.97
CA ALA A 51 -48.46 52.74 -32.31
C ALA A 51 -47.81 53.88 -31.51
N PHE A 52 -46.56 53.72 -31.04
CA PHE A 52 -45.92 54.63 -30.09
C PHE A 52 -44.45 54.96 -30.40
N GLU A 53 -43.88 54.48 -31.53
CA GLU A 53 -42.47 54.70 -31.93
C GLU A 53 -41.42 54.39 -30.82
N LEU A 54 -41.76 53.48 -29.89
CA LEU A 54 -40.88 53.08 -28.79
C LEU A 54 -40.50 51.61 -28.94
N SER A 55 -39.20 51.32 -29.10
CA SER A 55 -38.66 49.95 -29.11
C SER A 55 -38.31 49.51 -27.69
N LEU A 56 -38.92 48.43 -27.20
CA LEU A 56 -38.73 47.93 -25.82
C LEU A 56 -37.53 46.97 -25.68
N THR A 57 -36.92 46.50 -26.77
CA THR A 57 -35.79 45.56 -26.72
C THR A 57 -34.50 46.21 -27.22
N ASN A 58 -33.58 46.49 -26.30
CA ASN A 58 -32.22 46.95 -26.64
C ASN A 58 -31.34 45.77 -27.09
N GLY A 59 -31.70 45.06 -28.16
CA GLY A 59 -30.87 44.21 -29.05
C GLY A 59 -29.87 43.18 -28.48
N SER A 60 -29.68 43.07 -27.16
CA SER A 60 -28.50 42.47 -26.52
C SER A 60 -28.86 41.34 -25.55
N ASP A 61 -30.16 41.10 -25.29
CA ASP A 61 -30.62 40.09 -24.34
C ASP A 61 -30.16 38.67 -24.72
N ALA A 62 -30.10 38.37 -26.02
CA ALA A 62 -29.56 37.11 -26.52
C ALA A 62 -28.04 36.99 -26.30
N ALA A 63 -27.30 38.10 -26.42
CA ALA A 63 -25.85 38.13 -26.15
C ALA A 63 -25.55 37.95 -24.65
N TRP A 64 -26.35 38.59 -23.78
CA TRP A 64 -26.27 38.40 -22.33
C TRP A 64 -26.65 36.99 -21.89
N GLY A 65 -27.70 36.39 -22.48
CA GLY A 65 -28.07 34.99 -22.22
C GLY A 65 -26.98 34.00 -22.65
N PHE A 66 -26.36 34.21 -23.81
CA PHE A 66 -25.22 33.41 -24.26
C PHE A 66 -24.01 33.56 -23.33
N ALA A 67 -23.69 34.78 -22.91
CA ALA A 67 -22.60 35.04 -21.96
C ALA A 67 -22.83 34.34 -20.61
N LEU A 68 -24.06 34.30 -20.11
CA LEU A 68 -24.43 33.57 -18.89
C LEU A 68 -24.25 32.05 -19.05
N CYS A 69 -24.63 31.48 -20.18
CA CYS A 69 -24.38 30.07 -20.48
C CYS A 69 -22.89 29.75 -20.52
N CYS A 70 -22.08 30.57 -21.20
CA CYS A 70 -20.62 30.42 -21.22
C CYS A 70 -20.02 30.52 -19.82
N LEU A 71 -20.45 31.50 -19.01
CA LEU A 71 -20.01 31.65 -17.62
C LEU A 71 -20.38 30.43 -16.77
N GLY A 72 -21.60 29.90 -16.91
CA GLY A 72 -22.04 28.70 -16.21
C GLY A 72 -21.21 27.46 -16.57
N LEU A 73 -20.86 27.30 -17.85
CA LEU A 73 -20.03 26.20 -18.34
C LEU A 73 -18.57 26.34 -17.90
N ILE A 74 -17.98 27.55 -17.97
CA ILE A 74 -16.62 27.82 -17.47
C ILE A 74 -16.56 27.54 -15.97
N TYR A 75 -17.55 28.02 -15.22
CA TYR A 75 -17.65 27.76 -13.79
C TYR A 75 -17.72 26.25 -13.49
N HIS A 76 -18.51 25.51 -14.27
CA HIS A 76 -18.63 24.06 -14.12
C HIS A 76 -17.30 23.35 -14.39
N LEU A 77 -16.64 23.65 -15.51
CA LEU A 77 -15.35 23.07 -15.90
C LEU A 77 -14.25 23.36 -14.87
N VAL A 78 -14.18 24.60 -14.38
CA VAL A 78 -13.20 24.99 -13.35
C VAL A 78 -13.45 24.21 -12.07
N ASN A 79 -14.69 24.11 -11.61
CA ASN A 79 -14.99 23.38 -10.38
C ASN A 79 -14.82 21.86 -10.50
N SER A 80 -15.21 21.26 -11.62
CA SER A 80 -14.98 19.82 -11.85
C SER A 80 -13.49 19.50 -11.90
N GLY A 81 -12.70 20.32 -12.60
CA GLY A 81 -11.25 20.17 -12.65
C GLY A 81 -10.57 20.38 -11.30
N LEU A 82 -11.02 21.37 -10.51
CA LEU A 82 -10.52 21.58 -9.15
C LEU A 82 -10.87 20.41 -8.21
N TYR A 83 -12.05 19.81 -8.35
CA TYR A 83 -12.47 18.66 -7.56
C TYR A 83 -11.65 17.40 -7.90
N GLU A 84 -11.44 17.13 -9.19
CA GLU A 84 -10.59 16.03 -9.64
C GLU A 84 -9.13 16.23 -9.17
N MET A 85 -8.62 17.46 -9.25
CA MET A 85 -7.32 17.80 -8.67
C MET A 85 -7.29 17.58 -7.16
N ALA A 86 -8.29 18.04 -6.40
CA ALA A 86 -8.35 17.82 -4.95
C ALA A 86 -8.37 16.33 -4.59
N LEU A 87 -9.16 15.52 -5.30
CA LEU A 87 -9.21 14.06 -5.12
C LEU A 87 -7.87 13.39 -5.45
N SER A 88 -7.22 13.78 -6.55
CA SER A 88 -5.92 13.24 -6.92
C SER A 88 -4.83 13.61 -5.91
N VAL A 89 -4.85 14.82 -5.35
CA VAL A 89 -3.94 15.25 -4.29
C VAL A 89 -4.17 14.44 -3.01
N ASP A 90 -5.42 14.26 -2.57
CA ASP A 90 -5.73 13.43 -1.39
C ASP A 90 -5.32 11.96 -1.59
N THR A 91 -5.61 11.41 -2.78
CA THR A 91 -5.24 10.03 -3.14
C THR A 91 -3.72 9.87 -3.13
N LYS A 92 -2.98 10.83 -3.70
CA LYS A 92 -1.52 10.83 -3.71
C LYS A 92 -0.95 10.94 -2.29
N ALA A 93 -1.48 11.85 -1.47
CA ALA A 93 -1.05 12.02 -0.09
C ALA A 93 -1.29 10.76 0.77
N LYS A 94 -2.40 10.06 0.54
CA LYS A 94 -2.68 8.77 1.19
C LYS A 94 -1.71 7.68 0.73
N ALA A 95 -1.41 7.60 -0.56
CA ALA A 95 -0.42 6.66 -1.10
C ALA A 95 0.98 6.93 -0.51
N GLU A 96 1.42 8.18 -0.46
CA GLU A 96 2.71 8.57 0.13
C GLU A 96 2.80 8.19 1.62
N LYS A 97 1.72 8.40 2.39
CA LYS A 97 1.67 7.97 3.80
C LYS A 97 1.76 6.46 3.95
N ARG A 98 1.05 5.70 3.10
CA ARG A 98 1.10 4.24 3.07
C ARG A 98 2.51 3.75 2.75
N ASP A 99 3.10 4.28 1.69
CA ASP A 99 4.42 3.84 1.23
C ASP A 99 5.51 4.19 2.26
N LYS A 100 5.37 5.33 2.96
CA LYS A 100 6.24 5.68 4.09
C LYS A 100 6.11 4.69 5.25
N HIS A 101 4.88 4.34 5.64
CA HIS A 101 4.63 3.34 6.68
C HIS A 101 5.26 1.99 6.29
N ASP A 102 4.96 1.49 5.10
CA ASP A 102 5.48 0.21 4.62
C ASP A 102 7.02 0.21 4.52
N LEU A 103 7.63 1.35 4.16
CA LEU A 103 9.09 1.51 4.18
C LEU A 103 9.67 1.44 5.59
N GLU A 104 9.01 2.03 6.59
CA GLU A 104 9.44 1.96 7.99
C GLU A 104 9.34 0.53 8.53
N VAL A 105 8.24 -0.17 8.22
CA VAL A 105 8.07 -1.60 8.52
C VAL A 105 9.21 -2.43 7.89
N PHE A 106 9.47 -2.24 6.60
CA PHE A 106 10.54 -2.95 5.90
C PHE A 106 11.91 -2.70 6.54
N LYS A 107 12.24 -1.44 6.88
CA LYS A 107 13.51 -1.11 7.53
C LYS A 107 13.67 -1.84 8.85
N GLY A 108 12.63 -1.84 9.70
CA GLY A 108 12.66 -2.55 10.98
C GLY A 108 12.90 -4.05 10.80
N LEU A 109 12.20 -4.68 9.85
CA LEU A 109 12.37 -6.11 9.57
C LEU A 109 13.76 -6.43 8.98
N ASN A 110 14.27 -5.59 8.08
CA ASN A 110 15.59 -5.78 7.45
C ASN A 110 16.75 -5.54 8.42
N GLU A 111 16.58 -4.64 9.40
CA GLU A 111 17.53 -4.45 10.50
C GLU A 111 17.54 -5.66 11.44
N ALA A 112 16.37 -6.23 11.73
CA ALA A 112 16.26 -7.44 12.54
C ALA A 112 16.89 -8.65 11.85
N MET A 113 16.74 -8.78 10.53
CA MET A 113 17.31 -9.86 9.75
C MET A 113 17.69 -9.38 8.35
N SER A 114 18.99 -9.16 8.14
CA SER A 114 19.50 -8.82 6.82
C SER A 114 19.57 -10.05 5.91
N GLU A 115 19.58 -9.79 4.60
CA GLU A 115 19.72 -10.80 3.56
C GLU A 115 21.01 -11.61 3.72
N ASP A 116 22.14 -10.93 3.92
CA ASP A 116 23.43 -11.59 4.12
C ASP A 116 23.43 -12.47 5.38
N TYR A 117 22.81 -12.00 6.46
CA TYR A 117 22.74 -12.78 7.69
C TYR A 117 21.93 -14.07 7.49
N LEU A 118 20.74 -13.97 6.90
CA LEU A 118 19.90 -15.15 6.67
C LEU A 118 20.57 -16.12 5.70
N ASN A 119 21.15 -15.64 4.59
CA ASN A 119 21.85 -16.49 3.63
C ASN A 119 23.02 -17.24 4.27
N ASN A 120 23.80 -16.56 5.12
CA ASN A 120 24.91 -17.18 5.84
C ASN A 120 24.41 -18.22 6.84
N LEU A 121 23.37 -17.91 7.61
CA LEU A 121 22.76 -18.85 8.56
C LEU A 121 22.28 -20.12 7.85
N ILE A 122 21.52 -19.97 6.76
CA ILE A 122 21.01 -21.11 5.99
C ILE A 122 22.16 -21.93 5.38
N SER A 123 23.20 -21.27 4.86
CA SER A 123 24.38 -21.95 4.35
C SER A 123 25.07 -22.79 5.44
N TRP A 124 25.22 -22.24 6.65
CA TRP A 124 25.81 -22.96 7.77
C TRP A 124 24.96 -24.13 8.25
N VAL A 125 23.64 -23.93 8.34
CA VAL A 125 22.72 -25.01 8.68
C VAL A 125 22.80 -26.14 7.66
N ARG A 126 22.76 -25.83 6.36
CA ARG A 126 22.81 -26.85 5.28
C ARG A 126 24.15 -27.58 5.16
N THR A 127 25.25 -26.96 5.58
CA THR A 127 26.61 -27.55 5.44
C THR A 127 27.11 -28.21 6.71
N GLY A 128 26.66 -27.73 7.87
CA GLY A 128 27.13 -28.19 9.17
C GLY A 128 26.04 -28.80 10.04
N ASP A 129 24.80 -28.96 9.55
CA ASP A 129 23.62 -29.47 10.25
C ASP A 129 23.52 -28.94 11.69
N SER A 130 23.76 -27.64 11.85
CA SER A 130 23.90 -26.97 13.14
C SER A 130 23.64 -25.47 13.06
N LEU A 131 23.26 -24.89 14.20
CA LEU A 131 23.16 -23.44 14.41
C LEU A 131 23.44 -23.10 15.87
N HIS A 132 23.59 -21.82 16.20
CA HIS A 132 23.74 -21.41 17.60
C HIS A 132 22.42 -20.90 18.20
N TRP A 133 22.33 -20.95 19.53
CA TRP A 133 21.15 -20.50 20.28
C TRP A 133 20.75 -19.04 19.97
N ASP A 134 21.72 -18.14 19.78
CA ASP A 134 21.43 -16.74 19.44
C ASP A 134 20.83 -16.60 18.03
N ASP A 135 21.26 -17.43 17.08
CA ASP A 135 20.71 -17.46 15.73
C ASP A 135 19.25 -17.90 15.77
N TYR A 136 18.99 -18.99 16.50
CA TYR A 136 17.64 -19.49 16.75
C TYR A 136 16.74 -18.43 17.41
N GLY A 137 17.23 -17.78 18.48
CA GLY A 137 16.51 -16.71 19.15
C GLY A 137 16.25 -15.50 18.25
N LYS A 138 17.17 -15.20 17.33
CA LYS A 138 17.01 -14.12 16.35
C LYS A 138 15.94 -14.45 15.31
N LEU A 139 15.86 -15.71 14.85
CA LEU A 139 14.78 -16.17 13.98
C LEU A 139 13.42 -16.00 14.66
N LYS A 140 13.26 -16.47 15.90
CA LYS A 140 12.00 -16.32 16.67
C LYS A 140 11.59 -14.86 16.83
N ARG A 141 12.53 -13.98 17.22
CA ARG A 141 12.26 -12.54 17.35
C ARG A 141 11.81 -11.92 16.03
N PHE A 142 12.40 -12.31 14.90
CA PHE A 142 11.97 -11.83 13.59
C PHE A 142 10.56 -12.31 13.25
N ILE A 143 10.22 -13.57 13.51
CA ILE A 143 8.87 -14.11 13.29
C ILE A 143 7.84 -13.33 14.12
N ASP A 144 8.13 -13.07 15.40
CA ASP A 144 7.27 -12.27 16.28
C ASP A 144 7.10 -10.84 15.75
N GLN A 145 8.18 -10.23 15.27
CA GLN A 145 8.13 -8.89 14.69
C GLN A 145 7.34 -8.87 13.38
N ALA A 146 7.50 -9.87 12.51
CA ALA A 146 6.81 -9.94 11.22
C ALA A 146 5.31 -10.25 11.36
N SER A 147 4.91 -10.91 12.44
CA SER A 147 3.51 -11.25 12.75
C SER A 147 2.79 -10.19 13.61
N SER A 148 3.52 -9.21 14.15
CA SER A 148 2.98 -8.11 14.93
C SER A 148 2.05 -7.21 14.11
N SER A 149 0.91 -6.82 14.70
CA SER A 149 0.00 -5.84 14.09
C SER A 149 0.66 -4.48 13.83
N THR A 150 1.65 -4.11 14.65
CA THR A 150 2.39 -2.83 14.50
C THR A 150 3.29 -2.84 13.26
N ASN A 151 3.78 -4.01 12.87
CA ASN A 151 4.67 -4.21 11.73
C ASN A 151 3.94 -4.85 10.54
N SER A 152 2.61 -4.72 10.48
CA SER A 152 1.87 -5.17 9.31
C SER A 152 2.01 -4.15 8.19
N PHE A 153 2.37 -4.65 7.01
CA PHE A 153 2.27 -3.88 5.77
C PHE A 153 0.81 -3.54 5.47
N LEU A 154 0.59 -2.33 4.96
CA LEU A 154 -0.69 -1.88 4.44
C LEU A 154 -0.90 -2.32 2.99
N ASN A 155 0.19 -2.49 2.23
CA ASN A 155 0.15 -3.17 0.94
C ASN A 155 -0.10 -4.68 1.14
N SER A 156 -1.15 -5.20 0.51
CA SER A 156 -1.57 -6.60 0.65
C SER A 156 -0.60 -7.60 0.04
N GLU A 157 0.14 -7.23 -1.02
CA GLU A 157 1.17 -8.09 -1.62
C GLU A 157 2.37 -8.22 -0.68
N LEU A 158 2.81 -7.10 -0.08
CA LEU A 158 3.87 -7.10 0.91
C LEU A 158 3.47 -7.89 2.16
N SER A 159 2.26 -7.65 2.67
CA SER A 159 1.72 -8.39 3.81
C SER A 159 1.66 -9.90 3.53
N GLY A 160 1.16 -10.31 2.37
CA GLY A 160 1.08 -11.70 1.98
C GLY A 160 2.45 -12.38 1.86
N THR A 161 3.42 -11.73 1.24
CA THR A 161 4.79 -12.29 1.10
C THR A 161 5.55 -12.31 2.43
N THR A 162 5.34 -11.33 3.31
CA THR A 162 5.88 -11.36 4.68
C THR A 162 5.29 -12.49 5.51
N LEU A 163 3.99 -12.75 5.40
CA LEU A 163 3.35 -13.88 6.07
C LEU A 163 3.92 -15.22 5.58
N GLN A 164 4.13 -15.38 4.27
CA GLN A 164 4.74 -16.58 3.70
C GLN A 164 6.17 -16.81 4.21
N LEU A 165 6.98 -15.75 4.27
CA LEU A 165 8.33 -15.84 4.86
C LEU A 165 8.27 -16.22 6.34
N GLY A 166 7.39 -15.56 7.11
CA GLY A 166 7.18 -15.87 8.52
C GLY A 166 6.78 -17.34 8.75
N GLN A 167 5.91 -17.88 7.90
CA GLN A 167 5.52 -19.30 7.96
C GLN A 167 6.69 -20.24 7.67
N SER A 168 7.48 -19.98 6.63
CA SER A 168 8.65 -20.80 6.31
C SER A 168 9.67 -20.81 7.45
N LEU A 169 9.92 -19.65 8.06
CA LEU A 169 10.79 -19.53 9.23
C LEU A 169 10.20 -20.23 10.45
N SER A 170 8.90 -20.11 10.68
CA SER A 170 8.20 -20.80 11.77
C SER A 170 8.33 -22.31 11.65
N ASN A 171 8.10 -22.86 10.45
CA ASN A 171 8.27 -24.29 10.18
C ASN A 171 9.69 -24.76 10.50
N PHE A 172 10.70 -23.98 10.09
CA PHE A 172 12.09 -24.27 10.45
C PHE A 172 12.35 -24.21 11.95
N THR A 173 11.83 -23.20 12.65
CA THR A 173 12.02 -23.14 14.12
C THR A 173 11.33 -24.30 14.84
N SER A 174 10.18 -24.79 14.34
CA SER A 174 9.54 -26.00 14.86
C SER A 174 10.39 -27.25 14.60
N PHE A 175 10.94 -27.39 13.40
CA PHE A 175 11.89 -28.48 13.09
C PHE A 175 13.13 -28.45 14.00
N VAL A 176 13.66 -27.25 14.28
CA VAL A 176 14.76 -27.07 15.25
C VAL A 176 14.33 -27.49 16.65
N ASP A 177 13.15 -27.07 17.11
CA ASP A 177 12.63 -27.45 18.44
C ASP A 177 12.47 -28.96 18.61
N GLU A 178 12.15 -29.68 17.54
CA GLU A 178 11.89 -31.12 17.57
C GLU A 178 13.15 -31.97 17.41
N HIS A 179 14.11 -31.53 16.59
CA HIS A 179 15.20 -32.38 16.15
C HIS A 179 16.60 -31.87 16.47
N PHE A 180 16.75 -30.63 16.92
CA PHE A 180 18.07 -30.11 17.31
C PHE A 180 18.28 -30.25 18.80
N ASP A 181 19.51 -30.62 19.15
CA ASP A 181 19.94 -30.74 20.54
C ASP A 181 21.31 -30.10 20.73
N GLU A 182 21.62 -29.72 21.96
CA GLU A 182 22.91 -29.16 22.33
C GLU A 182 24.02 -30.18 22.01
N TYR A 183 24.98 -29.81 21.15
CA TYR A 183 26.13 -30.68 20.89
C TYR A 183 27.40 -29.89 20.56
N PRO A 184 28.54 -30.20 21.22
CA PRO A 184 28.73 -31.21 22.28
C PRO A 184 27.87 -30.96 23.53
N TYR A 185 27.51 -32.02 24.25
CA TYR A 185 26.68 -31.91 25.46
C TYR A 185 27.44 -31.25 26.61
N GLY A 186 26.77 -30.35 27.35
CA GLY A 186 27.33 -29.67 28.52
C GLY A 186 28.22 -28.47 28.18
N GLN A 187 27.95 -27.80 27.06
CA GLN A 187 28.61 -26.56 26.65
C GLN A 187 28.41 -25.47 27.70
N THR A 188 29.49 -25.01 28.32
CA THR A 188 29.47 -23.93 29.31
C THR A 188 29.55 -22.54 28.65
N VAL A 189 28.74 -22.30 27.62
CA VAL A 189 28.65 -21.00 26.91
C VAL A 189 27.19 -20.58 26.75
N THR A 190 26.93 -19.28 26.73
CA THR A 190 25.56 -18.75 26.59
C THR A 190 25.00 -18.94 25.19
N ASN A 191 25.84 -18.79 24.17
CA ASN A 191 25.51 -19.02 22.77
C ASN A 191 25.98 -20.42 22.35
N PHE A 192 25.36 -21.46 22.91
CA PHE A 192 25.74 -22.84 22.64
C PHE A 192 25.33 -23.28 21.23
N LYS A 193 26.09 -24.24 20.70
CA LYS A 193 25.83 -24.87 19.42
C LYS A 193 24.77 -25.96 19.59
N MET A 194 23.77 -25.93 18.73
CA MET A 194 22.78 -26.97 18.56
C MET A 194 23.03 -27.69 17.24
N CYS A 195 22.85 -29.00 17.22
CA CYS A 195 23.09 -29.85 16.07
C CYS A 195 21.87 -30.72 15.80
N LEU A 196 21.60 -31.00 14.53
CA LEU A 196 20.55 -31.93 14.12
C LEU A 196 20.84 -33.32 14.68
N ALA A 197 19.89 -33.88 15.43
CA ALA A 197 19.83 -35.21 16.01
C ALA A 197 21.22 -35.83 16.27
N PRO A 198 22.02 -35.29 17.21
CA PRO A 198 23.41 -35.71 17.41
C PRO A 198 23.56 -37.21 17.64
N GLN A 199 22.58 -37.82 18.30
CA GLN A 199 22.47 -39.24 18.60
C GLN A 199 22.25 -40.14 17.38
N LEU A 200 21.87 -39.59 16.23
CA LEU A 200 21.70 -40.32 14.97
C LEU A 200 22.86 -40.07 13.98
N ASN A 201 23.70 -39.07 14.25
CA ASN A 201 24.80 -38.67 13.38
C ASN A 201 26.10 -39.40 13.77
N CYS A 202 26.65 -40.19 12.85
CA CYS A 202 27.87 -41.00 13.07
C CYS A 202 29.16 -40.17 13.28
N ASP A 203 29.20 -38.92 12.83
CA ASP A 203 30.30 -37.98 13.10
C ASP A 203 30.13 -37.23 14.44
N ARG A 204 29.03 -37.49 15.15
CA ARG A 204 28.69 -36.86 16.44
C ARG A 204 28.56 -37.92 17.54
N ALA A 205 27.35 -38.16 18.04
CA ALA A 205 27.07 -39.09 19.14
C ALA A 205 26.40 -40.40 18.68
N GLY A 206 26.04 -40.51 17.40
CA GLY A 206 25.38 -41.67 16.81
C GLY A 206 26.35 -42.69 16.21
N SER A 207 25.76 -43.68 15.55
CA SER A 207 26.47 -44.78 14.90
C SER A 207 26.21 -44.83 13.39
N TRP A 208 26.97 -45.65 12.66
CA TRP A 208 26.77 -45.80 11.21
C TRP A 208 25.42 -46.46 10.88
N GLU A 209 24.91 -47.26 11.80
CA GLU A 209 23.62 -47.93 11.72
C GLU A 209 22.45 -46.93 11.70
N ASP A 210 22.61 -45.76 12.31
CA ASP A 210 21.59 -44.70 12.40
C ASP A 210 21.59 -43.75 11.18
N SER A 211 22.55 -43.91 10.27
CA SER A 211 22.80 -42.96 9.15
C SER A 211 21.62 -42.83 8.20
N ALA A 212 20.79 -43.87 8.05
CA ALA A 212 19.60 -43.82 7.20
C ALA A 212 18.53 -42.87 7.79
N GLU A 213 18.27 -42.99 9.10
CA GLU A 213 17.31 -42.14 9.81
C GLU A 213 17.79 -40.69 9.85
N TYR A 214 19.08 -40.47 10.15
CA TYR A 214 19.70 -39.16 10.05
C TYR A 214 19.58 -38.54 8.65
N GLY A 215 19.78 -39.35 7.61
CA GLY A 215 19.69 -38.93 6.23
C GLY A 215 18.29 -38.50 5.78
N GLU A 216 17.23 -39.01 6.41
CA GLU A 216 15.86 -38.50 6.21
C GLU A 216 15.71 -37.10 6.81
N LEU A 217 16.12 -36.92 8.08
CA LEU A 217 16.06 -35.62 8.76
C LEU A 217 16.90 -34.55 8.05
N ALA A 218 18.09 -34.91 7.58
CA ALA A 218 18.95 -33.99 6.84
C ALA A 218 18.31 -33.55 5.51
N ARG A 219 17.59 -34.45 4.83
CA ARG A 219 16.83 -34.09 3.61
C ARG A 219 15.65 -33.18 3.91
N GLU A 220 14.89 -33.48 4.95
CA GLU A 220 13.78 -32.62 5.39
C GLU A 220 14.28 -31.21 5.76
N MET A 221 15.39 -31.11 6.48
CA MET A 221 16.04 -29.84 6.79
C MET A 221 16.43 -29.07 5.51
N VAL A 222 16.95 -29.75 4.49
CA VAL A 222 17.27 -29.13 3.20
C VAL A 222 16.02 -28.59 2.51
N ASP A 223 14.92 -29.34 2.49
CA ASP A 223 13.67 -28.91 1.87
C ASP A 223 13.06 -27.70 2.61
N ILE A 224 13.08 -27.72 3.95
CA ILE A 224 12.61 -26.61 4.79
C ILE A 224 13.47 -25.35 4.57
N THR A 225 14.80 -25.49 4.54
CA THR A 225 15.70 -24.35 4.34
C THR A 225 15.63 -23.80 2.91
N GLU A 226 15.35 -24.64 1.91
CA GLU A 226 15.08 -24.20 0.53
C GLU A 226 13.78 -23.37 0.46
N ALA A 227 12.72 -23.78 1.16
CA ALA A 227 11.49 -22.99 1.27
C ALA A 227 11.71 -21.61 1.89
N ILE A 228 12.63 -21.49 2.87
CA ILE A 228 13.04 -20.19 3.43
C ILE A 228 13.71 -19.33 2.36
N VAL A 229 14.68 -19.88 1.62
CA VAL A 229 15.40 -19.13 0.57
C VAL A 229 14.42 -18.62 -0.49
N GLN A 230 13.49 -19.47 -0.93
CA GLN A 230 12.49 -19.10 -1.93
C GLN A 230 11.52 -18.03 -1.44
N SER A 231 10.96 -18.20 -0.23
CA SER A 231 10.04 -17.22 0.36
C SER A 231 10.71 -15.89 0.68
N TYR A 232 11.98 -15.91 1.13
CA TYR A 232 12.77 -14.69 1.35
C TYR A 232 13.04 -13.95 0.03
N SER A 233 13.46 -14.67 -1.01
CA SER A 233 13.65 -14.08 -2.35
C SER A 233 12.36 -13.48 -2.90
N GLY A 234 11.22 -14.17 -2.70
CA GLY A 234 9.89 -13.67 -3.05
C GLY A 234 9.53 -12.38 -2.33
N TRP A 235 9.74 -12.35 -1.02
CA TRP A 235 9.53 -11.17 -0.19
C TRP A 235 10.40 -9.98 -0.66
N ARG A 236 11.70 -10.20 -0.88
CA ARG A 236 12.63 -9.15 -1.37
C ARG A 236 12.24 -8.59 -2.73
N LYS A 237 11.80 -9.45 -3.66
CA LYS A 237 11.30 -9.02 -4.97
C LYS A 237 10.03 -8.19 -4.84
N SER A 238 9.11 -8.56 -3.95
CA SER A 238 7.88 -7.80 -3.73
C SER A 238 8.17 -6.43 -3.09
N ILE A 239 9.10 -6.38 -2.13
CA ILE A 239 9.61 -5.13 -1.54
C ILE A 239 10.17 -4.21 -2.63
N LYS A 240 11.09 -4.71 -3.47
CA LYS A 240 11.68 -3.93 -4.56
C LYS A 240 10.64 -3.41 -5.55
N LYS A 241 9.64 -4.23 -5.86
CA LYS A 241 8.55 -3.89 -6.79
C LYS A 241 7.62 -2.80 -6.24
N ASN A 242 7.25 -2.88 -4.96
CA ASN A 242 6.24 -2.01 -4.37
C ASN A 242 6.82 -0.76 -3.69
N LEU A 243 8.05 -0.83 -3.17
CA LEU A 243 8.71 0.27 -2.46
C LEU A 243 9.85 0.91 -3.27
N TYR A 244 10.20 0.37 -4.43
CA TYR A 244 11.21 0.90 -5.35
C TYR A 244 12.61 1.05 -4.73
N ILE A 245 12.99 0.08 -3.89
CA ILE A 245 14.30 -0.01 -3.21
C ILE A 245 15.14 -1.19 -3.68
#